data_AF-A0A0B6Z9G3-F1
#
_entry.id   AF-A0A0B6Z9G3-F1
#
_cell.length_a   1.000
_cell.length_b   1.000
_cell.length_c   1.000
_cell.angle_alpha   90.00
_cell.angle_beta   90.00
_cell.angle_gamma   90.00
#
_symmetry.space_group_name_H-M   'P 1'
#
loop_
_entity.id
_entity.type
_entity.pdbx_description
1 polymer ?
#
loop_
_entity_poly.entity_id
_entity_poly.type
_entity_poly.pdbx_seq_one_letter_code
_entity_poly.pdbx_strand_id
1 'polypeptide(L)'
;MSRAADTLITTNNATYIPPRFMPGYRGHCPTIKFDYGETYGNQTAKYFQDYRSSVLNSSADPYCKGGSFPTLYSHNPDLVISNRTRTQDRWLLAPKYQLSYIDHDRKEELYQFNRLAQAHREHYADKSGTVNSVDYFSIPVTGEEQLKRKLLH
;
A
#
# COMPACT_ATOMS: atom_id res chain seq x y z
N MET A 1 17.14 17.93 17.70
CA MET A 1 15.80 18.05 17.07
C MET A 1 14.77 17.59 18.08
N SER A 2 14.21 18.53 18.84
CA SER A 2 13.27 18.32 19.94
C SER A 2 11.93 17.77 19.44
N ARG A 3 11.47 16.64 19.99
CA ARG A 3 10.13 16.10 19.76
C ARG A 3 9.19 16.60 20.86
N ALA A 4 8.08 17.23 20.46
CA ALA A 4 7.06 17.72 21.37
C ALA A 4 6.41 16.55 22.13
N ALA A 5 6.18 16.76 23.43
CA ALA A 5 5.33 15.90 24.25
C ALA A 5 3.91 15.86 23.65
N ASP A 6 3.24 14.70 23.75
CA ASP A 6 1.88 14.37 23.26
C ASP A 6 1.74 13.59 21.94
N THR A 7 2.78 12.94 21.41
CA THR A 7 2.54 11.90 20.39
C THR A 7 2.21 10.55 21.05
N LEU A 8 0.91 10.28 21.21
CA LEU A 8 0.38 9.01 21.73
C LEU A 8 0.72 7.87 20.74
N ILE A 9 1.66 7.00 21.12
CA ILE A 9 2.00 5.79 20.37
C ILE A 9 0.92 4.74 20.67
N THR A 10 -0.07 4.60 19.80
CA THR A 10 -1.04 3.50 19.86
C THR A 10 -0.52 2.31 19.05
N THR A 11 -0.50 1.12 19.66
CA THR A 11 -0.12 -0.15 19.01
C THR A 11 -1.28 -0.76 18.20
N ASN A 12 -2.46 -0.16 18.25
CA ASN A 12 -3.65 -0.64 17.57
C ASN A 12 -3.89 0.25 16.35
N ASN A 13 -3.28 -0.11 15.22
CA ASN A 13 -3.72 0.40 13.94
C ASN A 13 -5.13 -0.16 13.73
N ALA A 14 -6.15 0.68 13.58
CA ALA A 14 -7.52 0.22 13.37
C ALA A 14 -7.61 -0.46 12.00
N THR A 15 -7.28 -1.76 11.97
CA THR A 15 -7.41 -2.62 10.82
C THR A 15 -8.87 -2.58 10.42
N TYR A 16 -9.13 -2.11 9.20
CA TYR A 16 -10.45 -2.01 8.58
C TYR A 16 -11.41 -3.13 9.04
N ILE A 17 -12.39 -2.78 9.87
CA ILE A 17 -13.46 -3.69 10.30
C ILE A 17 -14.59 -3.54 9.29
N PRO A 18 -15.00 -4.61 8.59
CA PRO A 18 -16.12 -4.53 7.66
C PRO A 18 -17.35 -4.01 8.41
N PRO A 19 -18.11 -3.04 7.87
CA PRO A 19 -19.22 -2.40 8.59
C PRO A 19 -20.26 -3.36 9.18
N ARG A 20 -20.37 -4.56 8.61
CA ARG A 20 -21.25 -5.65 9.06
C ARG A 20 -20.84 -6.31 10.38
N PHE A 21 -19.59 -6.13 10.81
CA PHE A 21 -19.01 -6.74 12.01
C PHE A 21 -18.76 -5.75 13.15
N MET A 22 -19.14 -4.47 13.00
CA MET A 22 -19.06 -3.52 14.10
C MET A 22 -20.06 -3.92 15.20
N PRO A 23 -19.60 -4.26 16.42
CA PRO A 23 -20.50 -4.48 17.55
C PRO A 23 -21.29 -3.20 17.83
N GLY A 24 -22.49 -3.32 18.40
CA GLY A 24 -23.31 -2.20 18.86
C GLY A 24 -22.63 -1.41 19.99
N TYR A 25 -21.61 -0.64 19.65
CA TYR A 25 -20.82 0.18 20.55
C TYR A 25 -21.69 1.36 21.02
N ARG A 26 -21.80 1.55 22.34
CA ARG A 26 -22.62 2.58 22.99
C ARG A 26 -21.83 3.87 23.30
N GLY A 27 -20.59 3.97 22.82
CA GLY A 27 -19.66 5.08 23.12
C GLY A 27 -19.38 6.00 21.94
N HIS A 28 -18.70 7.11 22.22
CA HIS A 28 -18.30 8.10 21.23
C HIS A 28 -17.21 7.56 20.29
N CYS A 29 -17.44 7.60 18.98
CA CYS A 29 -16.43 7.32 17.96
C CYS A 29 -15.82 8.65 17.48
N PRO A 30 -14.50 8.87 17.67
CA PRO A 30 -13.81 10.03 17.11
C PRO A 30 -14.01 10.08 15.59
N THR A 31 -14.15 11.27 15.01
CA THR A 31 -14.42 11.58 13.58
C THR A 31 -15.87 11.45 13.10
N ILE A 32 -16.76 10.81 13.87
CA ILE A 32 -18.20 10.79 13.57
C ILE A 32 -18.88 11.88 14.40
N LYS A 33 -19.56 12.82 13.74
CA LYS A 33 -20.29 13.90 14.42
C LYS A 33 -21.39 13.30 15.28
N PHE A 34 -21.31 13.47 16.60
CA PHE A 34 -22.34 12.98 17.53
C PHE A 34 -23.48 14.00 17.58
N ASP A 35 -24.48 13.83 16.71
CA ASP A 35 -25.70 14.64 16.75
C ASP A 35 -26.64 14.02 17.80
N TYR A 36 -27.04 14.80 18.81
CA TYR A 36 -27.97 14.34 19.83
C TYR A 36 -29.36 14.09 19.19
N GLY A 37 -29.98 12.95 19.51
CA GLY A 37 -31.33 12.62 19.05
C GLY A 37 -31.45 11.38 18.15
N GLU A 38 -30.35 10.86 17.62
CA GLU A 38 -30.36 9.62 16.84
C GLU A 38 -29.69 8.46 17.58
N THR A 39 -30.22 7.26 17.40
CA THR A 39 -29.57 6.06 17.95
C THR A 39 -28.32 5.72 17.13
N TYR A 40 -27.30 5.14 17.77
CA TYR A 40 -26.11 4.65 17.07
C TYR A 40 -26.45 3.74 15.89
N GLY A 41 -27.49 2.91 16.01
CA GLY A 41 -27.96 2.04 14.92
C GLY A 41 -28.47 2.82 13.71
N ASN A 42 -29.29 3.85 13.93
CA ASN A 42 -29.77 4.72 12.86
C ASN A 42 -28.62 5.48 12.20
N GLN A 43 -27.70 6.01 13.00
CA GLN A 43 -26.60 6.81 12.50
C GLN A 43 -25.60 5.98 11.70
N THR A 44 -25.25 4.77 12.15
CA THR A 44 -24.38 3.85 11.40
C THR A 44 -25.06 3.29 10.16
N ALA A 45 -26.36 3.00 10.21
CA ALA A 45 -27.13 2.60 9.04
C ALA A 45 -27.16 3.70 7.98
N LYS A 46 -27.42 4.97 8.39
CA LYS A 46 -27.37 6.13 7.51
C LYS A 46 -25.99 6.32 6.92
N TYR A 47 -24.94 6.35 7.75
CA TYR A 47 -23.55 6.47 7.30
C TYR A 47 -23.19 5.40 6.28
N PHE A 48 -23.58 4.15 6.53
CA PHE A 48 -23.35 3.06 5.58
C PHE A 48 -24.05 3.31 4.25
N GLN A 49 -25.31 3.75 4.27
CA GLN A 49 -26.03 4.07 3.03
C GLN A 49 -25.44 5.28 2.30
N ASP A 50 -25.03 6.32 3.02
CA ASP A 50 -24.42 7.52 2.45
C ASP A 50 -23.07 7.17 1.79
N TYR A 51 -22.19 6.45 2.51
CA TYR A 51 -20.92 5.95 1.98
C TYR A 51 -21.13 5.03 0.77
N ARG A 52 -22.08 4.10 0.85
CA ARG A 52 -22.40 3.21 -0.26
C ARG A 52 -22.89 3.97 -1.49
N SER A 53 -23.72 4.99 -1.28
CA SER A 53 -24.24 5.84 -2.36
C SER A 53 -23.13 6.67 -2.98
N SER A 54 -22.24 7.27 -2.18
CA SER A 54 -21.09 8.02 -2.70
C SER A 54 -20.15 7.14 -3.50
N VAL A 55 -19.84 5.93 -3.00
CA VAL A 55 -18.99 4.96 -3.71
C VAL A 55 -19.64 4.55 -5.03
N LEU A 56 -20.92 4.16 -5.03
CA LEU A 56 -21.62 3.78 -6.26
C LEU A 56 -21.69 4.93 -7.28
N ASN A 57 -21.97 6.15 -6.83
CA ASN A 57 -22.01 7.32 -7.72
C ASN A 57 -20.62 7.67 -8.28
N SER A 58 -19.56 7.54 -7.48
CA SER A 58 -18.18 7.79 -7.92
C SER A 58 -17.59 6.67 -8.79
N SER A 59 -18.12 5.44 -8.69
CA SER A 59 -17.65 4.29 -9.47
C SER A 59 -18.01 4.36 -10.96
N ALA A 60 -18.80 5.37 -11.36
CA ALA A 60 -19.17 5.63 -12.75
C ALA A 60 -18.19 6.57 -13.48
N ASP A 61 -17.23 7.18 -12.78
CA ASP A 61 -16.20 8.03 -13.39
C ASP A 61 -15.13 7.17 -14.10
N PRO A 62 -14.78 7.42 -15.38
CA PRO A 62 -13.63 6.82 -16.05
C PRO A 62 -12.30 6.91 -15.27
N TYR A 63 -12.18 7.87 -14.35
CA TYR A 63 -11.01 8.07 -13.50
C TYR A 63 -11.08 7.33 -12.14
N CYS A 64 -12.16 6.60 -11.85
CA CYS A 64 -12.27 5.85 -10.61
C CYS A 64 -11.24 4.69 -10.55
N LYS A 65 -10.46 4.63 -9.47
CA LYS A 65 -9.43 3.59 -9.26
C LYS A 65 -10.02 2.23 -8.86
N GLY A 66 -11.30 2.20 -8.48
CA GLY A 66 -12.03 1.00 -8.07
C GLY A 66 -13.05 0.65 -9.13
N GLY A 67 -12.78 -0.41 -9.89
CA GLY A 67 -13.65 -0.85 -10.98
C GLY A 67 -15.07 -1.25 -10.53
N SER A 68 -15.89 -1.62 -11.49
CA SER A 68 -17.28 -2.04 -11.29
C SER A 68 -17.38 -3.41 -10.59
N PHE A 69 -17.54 -3.39 -9.27
CA PHE A 69 -17.76 -4.59 -8.46
C PHE A 69 -19.23 -5.00 -8.51
N PRO A 70 -19.55 -6.24 -8.88
CA PRO A 70 -20.93 -6.71 -8.88
C PRO A 70 -21.47 -6.77 -7.45
N THR A 71 -22.67 -6.25 -7.23
CA THR A 71 -23.31 -6.21 -5.90
C THR A 71 -24.72 -6.81 -5.96
N LEU A 72 -25.25 -7.29 -4.84
CA LEU A 72 -26.67 -7.70 -4.76
C LEU A 72 -27.62 -6.50 -4.65
N TYR A 73 -27.15 -5.40 -4.07
CA TYR A 73 -27.97 -4.25 -3.73
C TYR A 73 -27.56 -3.07 -4.59
N SER A 74 -28.04 -2.98 -5.82
CA SER A 74 -27.81 -1.81 -6.67
C SER A 74 -29.11 -1.44 -7.38
N HIS A 75 -29.36 -0.14 -7.54
CA HIS A 75 -30.47 0.35 -8.36
C HIS A 75 -30.12 0.33 -9.85
N ASN A 76 -28.84 0.15 -10.20
CA ASN A 76 -28.40 -0.07 -11.58
C ASN A 76 -28.40 -1.57 -11.89
N PRO A 77 -29.27 -2.05 -12.81
CA PRO A 77 -29.37 -3.47 -13.14
C PRO A 77 -28.07 -4.07 -13.68
N ASP A 78 -27.22 -3.31 -14.35
CA ASP A 78 -25.96 -3.81 -14.94
C ASP A 78 -24.92 -4.21 -13.87
N LEU A 79 -25.04 -3.64 -12.67
CA LEU A 79 -24.18 -3.94 -11.54
C LEU A 79 -24.71 -5.07 -10.66
N VAL A 80 -25.95 -5.51 -10.88
CA VAL A 80 -26.58 -6.54 -10.07
C VAL A 80 -26.05 -7.91 -10.46
N ILE A 81 -25.59 -8.69 -9.46
CA ILE A 81 -25.08 -10.07 -9.66
C ILE A 81 -26.06 -10.93 -10.47
N SER A 82 -27.37 -10.81 -10.20
CA SER A 82 -28.41 -11.58 -10.90
C SER A 82 -28.53 -11.21 -12.39
N ASN A 83 -28.26 -9.97 -12.79
CA ASN A 83 -28.32 -9.57 -14.19
C ASN A 83 -27.06 -10.02 -14.95
N ARG A 84 -25.87 -9.81 -14.35
CA ARG A 84 -24.57 -10.24 -14.94
C ARG A 84 -24.50 -11.76 -15.16
N THR A 85 -25.19 -12.55 -14.33
CA THR A 85 -25.25 -14.01 -14.53
C THR A 85 -26.15 -14.42 -15.70
N ARG A 86 -27.05 -13.55 -16.17
CA ARG A 86 -28.01 -13.81 -17.25
C ARG A 86 -27.57 -13.24 -18.60
N THR A 87 -26.59 -12.32 -18.61
CA THR A 87 -26.03 -11.69 -19.81
C THR A 87 -24.69 -12.32 -20.22
N GLN A 88 -24.17 -11.93 -21.40
CA GLN A 88 -22.83 -12.33 -21.85
C GLN A 88 -21.70 -11.74 -20.99
N ASP A 89 -22.00 -10.81 -20.08
CA ASP A 89 -21.01 -10.19 -19.19
C ASP A 89 -20.24 -11.20 -18.36
N ARG A 90 -20.86 -12.33 -18.00
CA ARG A 90 -20.18 -13.45 -17.32
C ARG A 90 -18.97 -13.94 -18.13
N TRP A 91 -19.11 -14.04 -19.44
CA TRP A 91 -18.07 -14.55 -20.35
C TRP A 91 -17.08 -13.46 -20.73
N LEU A 92 -17.56 -12.23 -20.96
CA LEU A 92 -16.72 -11.08 -21.29
C LEU A 92 -15.79 -10.67 -20.14
N LEU A 93 -16.28 -10.75 -18.90
CA LEU A 93 -15.57 -10.34 -17.69
C LEU A 93 -14.97 -11.54 -16.94
N ALA A 94 -14.91 -12.71 -17.58
CA ALA A 94 -14.25 -13.87 -17.01
C ALA A 94 -12.76 -13.53 -16.78
N PRO A 95 -12.26 -13.64 -15.54
CA PRO A 95 -10.86 -13.39 -15.26
C PRO A 95 -9.99 -14.36 -16.06
N LYS A 96 -9.05 -13.82 -16.84
CA LYS A 96 -8.07 -14.60 -17.58
C LYS A 96 -6.84 -14.79 -16.69
N TYR A 97 -6.70 -15.97 -16.13
CA TYR A 97 -5.51 -16.34 -15.39
C TYR A 97 -4.47 -16.90 -16.36
N GLN A 98 -3.22 -16.46 -16.23
CA GLN A 98 -2.08 -17.13 -16.82
C GLN A 98 -1.26 -17.72 -15.69
N LEU A 99 -0.95 -19.01 -15.77
CA LEU A 99 -0.07 -19.65 -14.79
C LEU A 99 1.36 -19.16 -15.05
N SER A 100 1.92 -18.41 -14.10
CA SER A 100 3.34 -18.06 -14.08
C SER A 100 3.98 -18.70 -12.85
N TYR A 101 5.26 -19.07 -12.97
CA TYR A 101 6.07 -19.48 -11.82
C TYR A 101 6.58 -18.26 -11.02
N ILE A 102 6.35 -17.06 -11.54
CA ILE A 102 6.88 -15.82 -10.97
C ILE A 102 5.79 -15.20 -10.09
N ASP A 103 6.08 -15.10 -8.80
CA ASP A 103 5.32 -14.26 -7.89
C ASP A 103 5.62 -12.78 -8.21
N HIS A 104 4.67 -12.13 -8.89
CA HIS A 104 4.83 -10.75 -9.33
C HIS A 104 4.88 -9.77 -8.16
N ASP A 105 4.07 -9.99 -7.13
CA ASP A 105 4.01 -9.10 -5.96
C ASP A 105 5.35 -9.15 -5.21
N ARG A 106 5.85 -10.36 -4.94
CA ARG A 106 7.18 -10.55 -4.33
C ARG A 106 8.30 -9.94 -5.18
N LYS A 107 8.22 -10.07 -6.50
CA LYS A 107 9.21 -9.50 -7.43
C LYS A 107 9.22 -7.98 -7.33
N GLU A 108 8.06 -7.32 -7.30
CA GLU A 108 7.97 -5.87 -7.12
C GLU A 108 8.49 -5.44 -5.74
N GLU A 109 8.15 -6.17 -4.67
CA GLU A 109 8.70 -5.92 -3.32
C GLU A 109 10.23 -5.95 -3.30
N LEU A 110 10.85 -6.95 -3.95
CA LEU A 110 12.31 -7.07 -4.04
C LEU A 110 12.93 -5.91 -4.82
N TYR A 111 12.31 -5.48 -5.92
CA TYR A 111 12.78 -4.31 -6.67
C TYR A 111 12.68 -3.04 -5.85
N GLN A 112 11.59 -2.84 -5.12
CA GLN A 112 11.41 -1.70 -4.22
C GLN A 112 12.46 -1.70 -3.11
N PHE A 113 12.70 -2.86 -2.49
CA PHE A 113 13.72 -3.01 -1.46
C PHE A 113 15.11 -2.68 -1.99
N ASN A 114 15.51 -3.23 -3.14
CA ASN A 114 16.81 -2.95 -3.73
C ASN A 114 16.96 -1.46 -4.06
N ARG A 115 15.94 -0.85 -4.67
CA ARG A 115 15.92 0.59 -4.95
C ARG A 115 16.15 1.44 -3.69
N LEU A 116 15.43 1.15 -2.61
CA LEU A 116 15.60 1.86 -1.34
C LEU A 116 16.97 1.62 -0.71
N ALA A 117 17.50 0.40 -0.80
CA ALA A 117 18.83 0.07 -0.29
C ALA A 117 19.94 0.81 -1.06
N GLN A 118 19.84 0.93 -2.39
CA GLN A 118 20.80 1.71 -3.19
C GLN A 118 20.70 3.20 -2.88
N ALA A 119 19.49 3.76 -2.79
CA ALA A 119 19.30 5.16 -2.40
C ALA A 119 19.90 5.44 -1.02
N HIS A 120 19.75 4.52 -0.06
CA HIS A 120 20.36 4.65 1.25
C HIS A 120 21.90 4.59 1.21
N ARG A 121 22.48 3.84 0.26
CA ARG A 121 23.93 3.74 0.09
C ARG A 121 24.58 5.08 -0.27
N GLU A 122 23.88 5.93 -1.00
CA GLU A 122 24.34 7.28 -1.36
C GLU A 122 24.58 8.15 -0.11
N HIS A 123 23.87 7.90 0.99
CA HIS A 123 24.09 8.64 2.25
C HIS A 123 25.39 8.28 2.98
N TYR A 124 25.99 7.13 2.69
CA TYR A 124 27.29 6.72 3.25
C TYR A 124 28.47 7.09 2.36
N ALA A 125 28.23 7.60 1.15
CA ALA A 125 29.29 8.08 0.29
C ALA A 125 29.90 9.35 0.90
N ASP A 126 31.21 9.31 1.16
CA ASP A 126 31.95 10.50 1.56
C ASP A 126 32.01 11.50 0.39
N LYS A 127 32.00 12.80 0.69
CA LYS A 127 32.10 13.89 -0.30
C LYS A 127 33.49 14.03 -0.89
N SER A 128 34.48 13.31 -0.35
CA SER A 128 35.87 13.33 -0.81
C SER A 128 36.03 12.85 -2.26
N GLY A 129 35.07 12.09 -2.80
CA GLY A 129 35.13 11.57 -4.17
C GLY A 129 36.24 10.53 -4.38
N THR A 130 36.92 10.12 -3.30
CA THR A 130 37.99 9.13 -3.30
C THR A 130 37.54 7.92 -2.48
N VAL A 131 37.78 6.73 -3.02
CA VAL A 131 37.57 5.48 -2.26
C VAL A 131 38.80 5.27 -1.39
N ASN A 132 38.63 5.23 -0.07
CA ASN A 132 39.73 4.93 0.84
C ASN A 132 40.24 3.51 0.55
N SER A 133 41.54 3.39 0.27
CA SER A 133 42.21 2.09 0.15
C SER A 133 42.09 1.34 1.47
N VAL A 134 41.63 0.10 1.43
CA VAL A 134 41.62 -0.80 2.59
C VAL A 134 42.73 -1.83 2.39
N ASP A 135 43.81 -1.70 3.15
CA ASP A 135 45.03 -2.52 3.02
C ASP A 135 44.77 -4.03 3.09
N TYR A 136 43.70 -4.45 3.75
CA TYR A 136 43.33 -5.86 3.89
C TYR A 136 42.79 -6.49 2.59
N PHE A 137 42.22 -5.69 1.69
CA PHE A 137 41.63 -6.17 0.43
C PHE A 137 42.53 -5.91 -0.79
N SER A 138 43.84 -5.75 -0.59
CA SER A 138 44.78 -5.61 -1.69
C SER A 138 45.03 -6.96 -2.36
N ILE A 139 44.81 -7.04 -3.67
CA ILE A 139 45.23 -8.19 -4.48
C ILE A 139 46.76 -8.27 -4.39
N PRO A 140 47.35 -9.43 -4.04
CA PRO A 140 48.79 -9.57 -3.95
C PRO A 140 49.41 -9.31 -5.33
N VAL A 141 50.38 -8.41 -5.35
CA VAL A 141 51.11 -8.02 -6.55
C VAL A 141 52.49 -8.67 -6.53
N THR A 142 53.09 -8.87 -7.70
CA THR A 142 54.47 -9.37 -7.80
C THR A 142 55.44 -8.40 -7.09
N GLY A 143 56.52 -8.95 -6.50
CA GLY A 143 57.46 -8.16 -5.69
C GLY A 143 58.08 -6.98 -6.45
N GLU A 144 58.30 -7.12 -7.76
CA GLU A 144 58.80 -6.04 -8.63
C GLU A 144 57.83 -4.85 -8.71
N GLU A 145 56.53 -5.12 -8.83
CA GLU A 145 55.50 -4.07 -8.88
C GLU A 145 55.33 -3.38 -7.51
N GLN A 146 55.49 -4.13 -6.42
CA GLN A 146 55.41 -3.60 -5.07
C GLN A 146 56.55 -2.62 -4.78
N LEU A 147 57.77 -2.92 -5.25
CA LEU A 147 58.93 -2.04 -5.18
C LEU A 147 58.75 -0.75 -6.00
N LYS A 148 58.24 -0.86 -7.23
CA LYS A 148 57.96 0.31 -8.09
C LYS A 148 56.98 1.28 -7.43
N ARG A 149 55.92 0.78 -6.79
CA ARG A 149 54.93 1.63 -6.09
C ARG A 149 55.54 2.38 -4.89
N LYS A 150 56.49 1.76 -4.17
CA LYS A 150 57.16 2.40 -3.03
C LYS A 150 58.18 3.48 -3.42
N LEU A 151 58.73 3.41 -4.63
CA LEU A 151 59.74 4.35 -5.12
C LEU A 151 59.14 5.63 -5.77
N LEU A 152 57.83 5.66 -6.01
CA LEU A 152 57.11 6.76 -6.68
C LEU A 152 56.44 7.75 -5.70
N HIS A 153 56.65 7.59 -4.40
CA HIS A 153 56.21 8.50 -3.33
C HIS A 153 57.42 8.96 -2.53
#